data_AF-A0AAE0L620-F1
#
_entry.id   AF-A0AAE0L620-F1
#
_cell.length_a   1.000
_cell.length_b   1.000
_cell.length_c   1.000
_cell.angle_alpha   90.00
_cell.angle_beta   90.00
_cell.angle_gamma   90.00
#
_symmetry.space_group_name_H-M   'P 1'
#
loop_
_entity.id
_entity.type
_entity.pdbx_description
1 polymer ?
#
loop_
_entity_poly.entity_id
_entity_poly.type
_entity_poly.pdbx_seq_one_letter_code
_entity_poly.pdbx_strand_id
1 'polypeptide(L)'
;MLATAVLLVIGLCGSLTLLRNQAPVQTLLAQQKPLWLATYIDDVSPFTCASFGSAWQHGVHLHILGLKDPGNKLKVIRNGKIRKVVAMRDWLRSVPEEAVVVFNDATDVLYLVSPDEVYQAFLNISAKLSADTVLFAGERNLWPYFDDYPERPSTHFKNPDPWQRLALYPTSNQSSFRFANAGNWIARQPAALALMTRWDNLMKLRKYKTIMGHT
;
A
#
# COMPACT_ATOMS: atom_id res chain seq x y z
N MET A 1 18.90 -52.77 -5.18
CA MET A 1 20.05 -52.04 -4.63
C MET A 1 20.11 -50.67 -5.30
N LEU A 2 20.02 -49.59 -4.49
CA LEU A 2 20.56 -48.23 -4.67
C LEU A 2 20.19 -47.45 -5.96
N ALA A 3 19.86 -46.17 -5.97
CA ALA A 3 19.81 -45.16 -4.91
C ALA A 3 18.85 -44.03 -5.32
N THR A 4 18.10 -43.55 -4.34
CA THR A 4 17.29 -42.32 -4.34
C THR A 4 18.22 -41.12 -4.43
N ALA A 5 18.09 -40.28 -5.47
CA ALA A 5 18.71 -38.96 -5.49
C ALA A 5 17.71 -37.94 -4.92
N VAL A 6 17.96 -37.53 -3.67
CA VAL A 6 17.31 -36.41 -3.01
C VAL A 6 17.86 -35.13 -3.62
N LEU A 7 17.01 -34.37 -4.34
CA LEU A 7 17.36 -33.05 -4.81
C LEU A 7 17.06 -32.02 -3.71
N LEU A 8 18.13 -31.50 -3.12
CA LEU A 8 18.14 -30.48 -2.09
C LEU A 8 17.77 -29.12 -2.70
N VAL A 9 16.57 -28.62 -2.43
CA VAL A 9 16.15 -27.25 -2.80
C VAL A 9 16.56 -26.30 -1.68
N ILE A 10 17.71 -25.64 -1.83
CA ILE A 10 18.08 -24.51 -0.98
C ILE A 10 17.64 -23.23 -1.70
N GLY A 11 16.70 -22.53 -1.07
CA GLY A 11 16.14 -21.27 -1.51
C GLY A 11 17.13 -20.11 -1.44
N LEU A 12 17.30 -19.46 -2.58
CA LEU A 12 17.61 -18.04 -2.75
C LEU A 12 16.70 -17.58 -3.89
N CYS A 13 16.02 -16.44 -3.73
CA CYS A 13 15.11 -15.84 -4.72
C CYS A 13 15.45 -16.23 -6.16
N GLY A 14 14.60 -17.08 -6.75
CA GLY A 14 14.91 -17.83 -7.96
C GLY A 14 15.38 -16.95 -9.10
N SER A 15 16.53 -17.34 -9.66
CA SER A 15 16.96 -16.98 -11.00
C SER A 15 15.82 -17.22 -11.99
N LEU A 16 15.33 -16.15 -12.62
CA LEU A 16 14.48 -16.22 -13.80
C LEU A 16 15.26 -16.86 -14.95
N THR A 17 15.07 -18.16 -15.17
CA THR A 17 15.44 -18.77 -16.44
C THR A 17 14.30 -18.52 -17.43
N LEU A 18 14.56 -17.63 -18.39
CA LEU A 18 13.70 -17.32 -19.53
C LEU A 18 13.31 -18.61 -20.29
N LEU A 19 12.04 -19.03 -20.19
CA LEU A 19 11.42 -19.88 -21.21
C LEU A 19 10.84 -18.99 -22.30
N ARG A 20 11.59 -18.90 -23.40
CA ARG A 20 11.30 -18.13 -24.60
C ARG A 20 10.31 -18.93 -25.46
N ASN A 21 9.01 -18.78 -25.23
CA ASN A 21 7.98 -19.12 -26.22
C ASN A 21 7.36 -17.82 -26.73
N GLN A 22 7.83 -17.37 -27.89
CA GLN A 22 7.32 -16.19 -28.58
C GLN A 22 6.00 -16.53 -29.27
N ALA A 23 4.89 -16.30 -28.57
CA ALA A 23 3.66 -15.93 -29.27
C ALA A 23 3.83 -14.50 -29.83
N PRO A 24 3.25 -14.17 -31.00
CA PRO A 24 3.47 -12.88 -31.65
C PRO A 24 2.92 -11.72 -30.81
N VAL A 25 3.83 -10.82 -30.39
CA VAL A 25 3.63 -9.71 -29.43
C VAL A 25 2.95 -8.46 -30.06
N GLN A 26 2.34 -8.57 -31.24
CA GLN A 26 2.00 -7.38 -32.04
C GLN A 26 0.53 -6.95 -32.13
N THR A 27 -0.40 -7.53 -31.38
CA THR A 27 -1.81 -7.05 -31.42
C THR A 27 -2.59 -7.28 -30.12
N LEU A 28 -1.99 -6.94 -28.96
CA LEU A 28 -2.67 -6.87 -27.66
C LEU A 28 -2.37 -5.54 -26.93
N LEU A 29 -2.18 -4.45 -27.69
CA LEU A 29 -2.31 -3.08 -27.18
C LEU A 29 -3.80 -2.71 -27.00
N ALA A 30 -4.61 -3.66 -26.56
CA ALA A 30 -5.95 -3.39 -26.08
C ALA A 30 -5.81 -2.72 -24.71
N GLN A 31 -5.98 -1.40 -24.68
CA GLN A 31 -6.20 -0.55 -23.50
C GLN A 31 -5.64 -1.16 -22.21
N GLN A 32 -4.38 -0.88 -21.88
CA GLN A 32 -3.90 -1.08 -20.51
C GLN A 32 -4.91 -0.43 -19.59
N LYS A 33 -5.65 -1.26 -18.85
CA LYS A 33 -6.68 -0.80 -17.94
C LYS A 33 -6.04 0.20 -16.99
N PRO A 34 -6.75 1.27 -16.60
CA PRO A 34 -6.15 2.33 -15.80
C PRO A 34 -5.83 1.88 -14.35
N LEU A 35 -5.71 0.60 -14.01
CA LEU A 35 -5.40 0.14 -12.65
C LEU A 35 -3.88 0.02 -12.44
N TRP A 36 -3.35 0.84 -11.53
CA TRP A 36 -1.94 0.88 -11.15
C TRP A 36 -1.79 0.42 -9.70
N LEU A 37 -1.12 -0.70 -9.48
CA LEU A 37 -0.90 -1.24 -8.14
C LEU A 37 0.51 -0.95 -7.68
N ALA A 38 0.66 -0.34 -6.51
CA ALA A 38 1.94 -0.01 -5.92
C ALA A 38 2.09 -0.57 -4.50
N THR A 39 3.34 -0.80 -4.15
CA THR A 39 3.75 -1.13 -2.79
C THR A 39 5.06 -0.42 -2.46
N TYR A 40 5.35 -0.22 -1.18
CA TYR A 40 6.59 0.40 -0.73
C TYR A 40 7.42 -0.60 0.07
N ILE A 41 8.71 -0.67 -0.28
CA ILE A 41 9.70 -1.51 0.38
C ILE A 41 11.07 -0.87 0.23
N ASP A 42 11.83 -0.84 1.31
CA ASP A 42 13.22 -0.36 1.33
C ASP A 42 14.23 -1.47 1.69
N ASP A 43 13.74 -2.66 2.01
CA ASP A 43 14.53 -3.87 2.22
C ASP A 43 13.72 -5.14 1.90
N VAL A 44 14.34 -6.10 1.21
CA VAL A 44 13.67 -7.34 0.75
C VAL A 44 13.72 -8.40 1.85
N SER A 45 12.55 -8.94 2.20
CA SER A 45 12.38 -10.02 3.18
C SER A 45 11.64 -11.22 2.61
N PRO A 46 11.70 -12.41 3.25
CA PRO A 46 10.93 -13.58 2.83
C PRO A 46 9.43 -13.31 2.69
N PHE A 47 8.87 -12.47 3.56
CA PHE A 47 7.45 -12.10 3.51
C PHE A 47 7.12 -11.25 2.27
N THR A 48 8.01 -10.34 1.87
CA THR A 48 7.83 -9.55 0.65
C THR A 48 7.94 -10.41 -0.60
N CYS A 49 8.78 -11.45 -0.57
CA CYS A 49 8.85 -12.44 -1.65
C CYS A 49 7.54 -13.24 -1.76
N ALA A 50 6.92 -13.62 -0.63
CA ALA A 50 5.62 -14.28 -0.64
C ALA A 50 4.53 -13.36 -1.22
N SER A 51 4.51 -12.08 -0.83
CA SER A 51 3.62 -11.08 -1.38
C SER A 51 3.77 -10.95 -2.90
N PHE A 52 4.99 -10.75 -3.39
CA PHE A 52 5.26 -10.61 -4.83
C PHE A 52 4.98 -11.91 -5.61
N GLY A 53 5.25 -13.07 -5.00
CA GLY A 53 4.91 -14.37 -5.56
C GLY A 53 3.40 -14.51 -5.79
N SER A 54 2.58 -14.15 -4.79
CA SER A 54 1.13 -14.16 -4.94
C SER A 54 0.64 -13.14 -5.99
N ALA A 55 1.22 -11.95 -6.04
CA ALA A 55 0.91 -10.96 -7.07
C ALA A 55 1.15 -11.52 -8.49
N TRP A 56 2.32 -12.12 -8.70
CA TRP A 56 2.69 -12.74 -9.97
C TRP A 56 1.72 -13.85 -10.38
N GLN A 57 1.37 -14.74 -9.43
CA GLN A 57 0.43 -15.84 -9.67
C GLN A 57 -0.96 -15.36 -10.15
N HIS A 58 -1.38 -14.17 -9.72
CA HIS A 58 -2.67 -13.59 -10.07
C HIS A 58 -2.58 -12.52 -11.18
N GLY A 59 -1.44 -12.41 -11.88
CA GLY A 59 -1.26 -11.45 -12.98
C GLY A 59 -1.25 -9.98 -12.53
N VAL A 60 -0.92 -9.72 -11.27
CA VAL A 60 -0.83 -8.38 -10.70
C VAL A 60 0.54 -7.78 -10.99
N HIS A 61 0.57 -6.72 -11.78
CA HIS A 61 1.78 -5.95 -12.05
C HIS A 61 2.01 -4.91 -10.95
N LEU A 62 3.02 -5.11 -10.11
CA LEU A 62 3.35 -4.24 -8.99
C LEU A 62 4.41 -3.19 -9.36
N HIS A 63 4.11 -1.93 -9.02
CA HIS A 63 5.08 -0.85 -8.92
C HIS A 63 5.72 -0.89 -7.54
N ILE A 64 6.97 -1.37 -7.48
CA ILE A 64 7.73 -1.46 -6.24
C ILE A 64 8.47 -0.14 -5.99
N LEU A 65 8.02 0.61 -5.00
CA LEU A 65 8.61 1.89 -4.58
C LEU A 65 9.65 1.67 -3.49
N GLY A 66 10.69 2.52 -3.44
CA GLY A 66 11.66 2.56 -2.34
C GLY A 66 12.95 1.75 -2.55
N LEU A 67 12.95 0.69 -3.36
CA LEU A 67 14.17 -0.09 -3.66
C LEU A 67 15.22 0.71 -4.45
N LYS A 68 14.76 1.51 -5.40
CA LYS A 68 15.60 2.42 -6.18
C LYS A 68 15.40 3.84 -5.64
N ASP A 69 16.42 4.36 -4.98
CA ASP A 69 16.44 5.72 -4.43
C ASP A 69 17.67 6.50 -4.93
N PRO A 70 17.63 7.01 -6.18
CA PRO A 70 18.74 7.75 -6.77
C PRO A 70 19.07 8.99 -5.93
N GLY A 71 20.33 9.10 -5.50
CA GLY A 71 20.77 10.21 -4.64
C GLY A 71 20.34 10.09 -3.18
N ASN A 72 19.85 8.92 -2.75
CA ASN A 72 19.58 8.61 -1.34
C ASN A 72 18.53 9.51 -0.69
N LYS A 73 17.60 10.05 -1.50
CA LYS A 73 16.62 11.08 -1.09
C LYS A 73 15.60 10.56 -0.09
N LEU A 74 15.23 9.29 -0.20
CA LEU A 74 14.35 8.63 0.76
C LEU A 74 15.14 8.21 2.00
N LYS A 75 16.34 7.63 1.87
CA LYS A 75 17.08 7.11 3.04
C LYS A 75 17.50 8.19 4.06
N VAL A 76 17.60 9.47 3.66
CA VAL A 76 17.81 10.57 4.63
C VAL A 76 16.62 10.78 5.58
N ILE A 77 15.44 10.26 5.24
CA ILE A 77 14.25 10.30 6.08
C ILE A 77 14.26 9.08 7.01
N ARG A 78 14.60 9.27 8.29
CA ARG A 78 14.70 8.18 9.27
C ARG A 78 13.40 7.38 9.48
N ASN A 79 12.25 8.05 9.40
CA ASN A 79 10.96 7.39 9.64
C ASN A 79 10.47 6.68 8.37
N GLY A 80 10.42 5.35 8.40
CA GLY A 80 9.93 4.51 7.28
C GLY A 80 8.50 4.84 6.83
N LYS A 81 7.60 5.20 7.74
CA LYS A 81 6.22 5.60 7.41
C LYS A 81 6.20 6.90 6.59
N ILE A 82 7.10 7.84 6.89
CA ILE A 82 7.22 9.10 6.12
C ILE A 82 7.86 8.82 4.75
N ARG A 83 8.89 7.97 4.69
CA ARG A 83 9.50 7.55 3.41
C ARG A 83 8.47 7.00 2.44
N LYS A 84 7.59 6.11 2.92
CA LYS A 84 6.46 5.55 2.17
C LYS A 84 5.57 6.64 1.56
N VAL A 85 5.11 7.61 2.37
CA VAL A 85 4.27 8.73 1.89
C VAL A 85 4.98 9.58 0.83
N VAL A 86 6.26 9.91 1.04
CA VAL A 86 7.05 10.71 0.09
C VAL A 86 7.24 9.95 -1.23
N ALA A 87 7.60 8.68 -1.17
CA ALA A 87 7.78 7.82 -2.34
C ALA A 87 6.47 7.68 -3.14
N MET A 88 5.34 7.46 -2.46
CA MET A 88 4.02 7.41 -3.10
C MET A 88 3.66 8.73 -3.77
N ARG A 89 3.83 9.87 -3.10
CA ARG A 89 3.55 11.20 -3.67
C ARG A 89 4.36 11.43 -4.96
N ASP A 90 5.65 11.13 -4.94
CA ASP A 90 6.52 11.37 -6.08
C ASP A 90 6.24 10.42 -7.24
N TRP A 91 5.94 9.15 -6.95
CA TRP A 91 5.48 8.21 -7.96
C TRP A 91 4.15 8.62 -8.58
N LEU A 92 3.17 9.05 -7.78
CA LEU A 92 1.84 9.45 -8.25
C LEU A 92 1.88 10.59 -9.26
N ARG A 93 2.88 11.48 -9.21
CA ARG A 93 3.07 12.55 -10.20
C ARG A 93 3.41 12.03 -11.60
N SER A 94 3.87 10.78 -11.71
CA SER A 94 4.17 10.11 -12.98
C SER A 94 3.06 9.18 -13.44
N VAL A 95 2.05 8.93 -12.59
CA VAL A 95 0.90 8.08 -12.93
C VAL A 95 -0.11 8.93 -13.71
N PRO A 96 -0.69 8.41 -14.82
CA PRO A 96 -1.72 9.12 -15.59
C PRO A 96 -2.91 9.54 -14.73
N GLU A 97 -3.51 10.70 -15.01
CA GLU A 97 -4.59 11.26 -14.20
C GLU A 97 -5.88 10.41 -14.25
N GLU A 98 -6.10 9.70 -15.36
CA GLU A 98 -7.22 8.78 -15.54
C GLU A 98 -7.06 7.47 -14.76
N ALA A 99 -5.89 7.22 -14.16
CA ALA A 99 -5.60 6.00 -13.45
C ALA A 99 -6.45 5.84 -12.17
N VAL A 100 -6.79 4.59 -11.86
CA VAL A 100 -7.14 4.10 -10.53
C VAL A 100 -5.88 3.51 -9.92
N VAL A 101 -5.54 3.95 -8.72
CA VAL A 101 -4.35 3.54 -8.00
C VAL A 101 -4.76 2.69 -6.81
N VAL A 102 -4.10 1.55 -6.64
CA VAL A 102 -4.16 0.72 -5.44
C VAL A 102 -2.82 0.79 -4.75
N PHE A 103 -2.83 1.01 -3.45
CA PHE A 103 -1.65 0.83 -2.61
C PHE A 103 -1.86 -0.31 -1.63
N ASN A 104 -0.80 -1.11 -1.44
CA ASN A 104 -0.71 -2.17 -0.46
C ASN A 104 0.63 -2.09 0.28
N ASP A 105 0.63 -2.46 1.57
CA ASP A 105 1.85 -2.81 2.27
C ASP A 105 2.53 -4.05 1.63
N ALA A 106 3.86 -4.12 1.72
CA ALA A 106 4.64 -5.10 0.97
C ALA A 106 4.80 -6.43 1.70
N THR A 107 4.81 -6.41 3.04
CA THR A 107 5.27 -7.52 3.87
C THR A 107 4.16 -8.47 4.29
N ASP A 108 2.96 -7.95 4.52
CA ASP A 108 1.87 -8.63 5.21
C ASP A 108 0.59 -8.66 4.36
N VAL A 109 0.77 -8.61 3.03
CA VAL A 109 -0.31 -8.65 2.04
C VAL A 109 -0.08 -9.80 1.06
N LEU A 110 -1.14 -10.56 0.79
CA LEU A 110 -1.20 -11.52 -0.31
C LEU A 110 -2.27 -11.09 -1.31
N TYR A 111 -2.00 -11.32 -2.59
CA TYR A 111 -2.93 -11.05 -3.68
C TYR A 111 -3.64 -12.35 -4.03
N LEU A 112 -4.97 -12.34 -3.96
CA LEU A 112 -5.81 -13.54 -4.15
C LEU A 112 -6.72 -13.46 -5.38
N VAL A 113 -6.76 -12.29 -6.02
CA VAL A 113 -7.69 -11.97 -7.12
C VAL A 113 -6.96 -11.22 -8.22
N SER A 114 -7.55 -11.23 -9.41
CA SER A 114 -6.99 -10.54 -10.58
C SER A 114 -7.16 -9.01 -10.49
N PRO A 115 -6.31 -8.22 -11.18
CA PRO A 115 -6.49 -6.77 -11.32
C PRO A 115 -7.87 -6.37 -11.84
N ASP A 116 -8.46 -7.20 -12.71
CA ASP A 116 -9.77 -6.94 -13.32
C ASP A 116 -10.89 -6.96 -12.28
N GLU A 117 -10.86 -7.95 -11.39
CA GLU A 117 -11.84 -8.09 -10.32
C GLU A 117 -11.77 -6.90 -9.37
N VAL A 118 -10.55 -6.47 -8.99
CA VAL A 118 -10.33 -5.28 -8.16
C VAL A 118 -10.87 -4.02 -8.84
N TYR A 119 -10.57 -3.83 -10.12
CA TYR A 119 -11.01 -2.66 -10.87
C TYR A 119 -12.54 -2.61 -11.00
N GLN A 120 -13.20 -3.73 -11.31
CA GLN A 120 -14.65 -3.79 -11.39
C GLN A 120 -15.31 -3.54 -10.04
N ALA A 121 -14.77 -4.12 -8.96
CA ALA A 121 -15.25 -3.85 -7.60
C ALA A 121 -15.15 -2.36 -7.26
N PHE A 122 -14.05 -1.70 -7.63
CA PHE A 122 -13.87 -0.27 -7.46
C PHE A 122 -14.90 0.55 -8.26
N LEU A 123 -15.14 0.24 -9.53
CA LEU A 123 -16.12 0.95 -10.35
C LEU A 123 -17.53 0.83 -9.76
N ASN A 124 -17.91 -0.36 -9.30
CA ASN A 124 -19.22 -0.62 -8.70
C ASN A 124 -19.45 0.19 -7.42
N ILE A 125 -18.41 0.34 -6.59
CA ILE A 125 -18.48 1.12 -5.35
C ILE A 125 -18.42 2.62 -5.66
N SER A 126 -17.46 3.04 -6.48
CA SER A 126 -17.20 4.45 -6.79
C SER A 126 -18.30 5.12 -7.60
N ALA A 127 -19.15 4.36 -8.31
CA ALA A 127 -20.35 4.89 -8.97
C ALA A 127 -21.31 5.62 -8.02
N LYS A 128 -21.21 5.36 -6.71
CA LYS A 128 -22.06 5.97 -5.66
C LYS A 128 -21.32 7.03 -4.83
N LEU A 129 -20.08 7.34 -5.18
CA LEU A 129 -19.18 8.18 -4.40
C LEU A 129 -18.72 9.38 -5.23
N SER A 130 -18.20 10.40 -4.55
CA SER A 130 -17.58 11.53 -5.24
C SER A 130 -16.24 11.13 -5.86
N ALA A 131 -15.85 11.77 -6.95
CA ALA A 131 -14.63 11.44 -7.69
C ALA A 131 -13.34 11.67 -6.88
N ASP A 132 -13.39 12.50 -5.84
CA ASP A 132 -12.30 12.81 -4.91
C ASP A 132 -12.23 11.84 -3.71
N THR A 133 -13.07 10.79 -3.69
CA THR A 133 -13.07 9.81 -2.62
C THR A 133 -11.87 8.86 -2.69
N VAL A 134 -11.25 8.61 -1.54
CA VAL A 134 -10.27 7.54 -1.33
C VAL A 134 -10.91 6.46 -0.46
N LEU A 135 -10.86 5.21 -0.91
CA LEU A 135 -11.34 4.06 -0.16
C LEU A 135 -10.18 3.41 0.57
N PHE A 136 -10.28 3.35 1.89
CA PHE A 136 -9.33 2.64 2.74
C PHE A 136 -9.88 1.27 3.14
N ALA A 137 -9.00 0.30 3.36
CA ALA A 137 -9.40 -0.92 4.05
C ALA A 137 -9.96 -0.60 5.44
N GLY A 138 -10.98 -1.36 5.85
CA GLY A 138 -11.53 -1.29 7.18
C GLY A 138 -10.76 -2.18 8.15
N GLU A 139 -10.46 -1.67 9.35
CA GLU A 139 -9.95 -2.43 10.48
C GLU A 139 -10.84 -2.26 11.71
N ARG A 140 -10.68 -3.17 12.68
CA ARG A 140 -11.47 -3.15 13.92
C ARG A 140 -10.85 -2.29 15.03
N ASN A 141 -9.56 -2.01 14.94
CA ASN A 141 -8.82 -1.28 15.98
C ASN A 141 -8.59 0.17 15.55
N LEU A 142 -8.73 1.12 16.47
CA LEU A 142 -8.40 2.52 16.20
C LEU A 142 -6.92 2.78 16.53
N TRP A 143 -6.03 2.22 15.71
CA TRP A 143 -4.60 2.46 15.86
C TRP A 143 -4.23 3.90 15.45
N PRO A 144 -3.32 4.59 16.16
CA PRO A 144 -2.55 4.16 17.32
C PRO A 144 -3.18 4.53 18.66
N TYR A 145 -4.47 4.90 18.72
CA TYR A 145 -5.09 5.44 19.93
C TYR A 145 -5.60 4.37 20.88
N PHE A 146 -5.89 3.16 20.37
CA PHE A 146 -6.32 2.01 21.16
C PHE A 146 -5.52 0.77 20.73
N ASP A 147 -4.95 0.07 21.72
CA ASP A 147 -4.19 -1.17 21.52
C ASP A 147 -5.09 -2.36 21.88
N ASP A 148 -5.33 -3.27 20.92
CA ASP A 148 -6.16 -4.48 21.03
C ASP A 148 -7.59 -4.30 21.64
N TYR A 149 -8.44 -5.31 21.46
CA TYR A 149 -9.83 -5.29 21.96
C TYR A 149 -9.89 -5.48 23.50
N PRO A 150 -10.82 -4.83 24.24
CA PRO A 150 -11.58 -3.62 23.95
C PRO A 150 -11.00 -2.39 24.68
N GLU A 151 -10.93 -1.27 23.96
CA GLU A 151 -10.87 0.10 24.49
C GLU A 151 -9.76 0.42 25.50
N ARG A 152 -8.61 -0.28 25.43
CA ARG A 152 -7.43 0.15 26.18
C ARG A 152 -6.79 1.31 25.43
N PRO A 153 -6.84 2.56 25.95
CA PRO A 153 -6.16 3.66 25.29
C PRO A 153 -4.67 3.33 25.24
N SER A 154 -4.06 3.51 24.07
CA SER A 154 -2.64 3.20 23.92
C SER A 154 -1.84 4.10 24.85
N THR A 155 -0.73 3.58 25.37
CA THR A 155 0.22 4.41 26.12
C THR A 155 1.04 5.33 25.20
N HIS A 156 0.95 5.11 23.89
CA HIS A 156 1.75 5.77 22.87
C HIS A 156 1.28 7.20 22.55
N PHE A 157 0.00 7.53 22.75
CA PHE A 157 -0.55 8.84 22.41
C PHE A 157 -1.44 9.40 23.52
N LYS A 158 -0.92 10.41 24.22
CA LYS A 158 -1.67 11.14 25.27
C LYS A 158 -2.42 12.37 24.76
N ASN A 159 -2.16 12.82 23.52
CA ASN A 159 -2.78 14.03 22.96
C ASN A 159 -2.84 13.95 21.42
N PRO A 160 -4.01 14.20 20.78
CA PRO A 160 -5.31 14.44 21.41
C PRO A 160 -5.88 13.20 22.08
N ASP A 161 -6.88 13.42 22.93
CA ASP A 161 -7.62 12.39 23.64
C ASP A 161 -8.11 11.30 22.67
N PRO A 162 -7.73 10.02 22.87
CA PRO A 162 -8.22 8.87 22.12
C PRO A 162 -9.75 8.87 21.91
N TRP A 163 -10.52 9.30 22.91
CA TRP A 163 -11.99 9.33 22.82
C TRP A 163 -12.51 10.41 21.87
N GLN A 164 -11.87 11.58 21.84
CA GLN A 164 -12.19 12.61 20.86
C GLN A 164 -11.92 12.13 19.44
N ARG A 165 -10.85 11.34 19.23
CA ARG A 165 -10.55 10.74 17.93
C ARG A 165 -11.57 9.68 17.55
N LEU A 166 -11.99 8.85 18.50
CA LEU A 166 -13.03 7.86 18.30
C LEU A 166 -14.35 8.49 17.84
N ALA A 167 -14.74 9.62 18.45
CA ALA A 167 -15.97 10.34 18.12
C ALA A 167 -16.02 10.90 16.69
N LEU A 168 -14.88 10.99 15.99
CA LEU A 168 -14.83 11.42 14.58
C LEU A 168 -15.22 10.32 13.60
N TYR A 169 -15.24 9.05 14.02
CA TYR A 169 -15.63 7.94 13.17
C TYR A 169 -17.14 7.70 13.21
N PRO A 170 -17.78 7.35 12.07
CA PRO A 170 -19.19 7.01 12.05
C PRO A 170 -19.52 5.86 13.02
N THR A 171 -20.59 6.01 13.79
CA THR A 171 -21.03 5.02 14.80
C THR A 171 -21.88 3.89 14.20
N SER A 172 -21.72 3.56 12.91
CA SER A 172 -22.64 2.63 12.24
C SER A 172 -22.53 1.21 12.80
N ASN A 173 -23.67 0.59 13.10
CA ASN A 173 -23.75 -0.81 13.54
C ASN A 173 -23.62 -1.83 12.38
N GLN A 174 -23.27 -1.39 11.17
CA GLN A 174 -23.32 -2.22 9.96
C GLN A 174 -22.05 -3.06 9.74
N SER A 175 -20.92 -2.71 10.37
CA SER A 175 -19.67 -3.46 10.24
C SER A 175 -18.82 -3.35 11.52
N SER A 176 -18.12 -4.43 11.86
CA SER A 176 -17.09 -4.41 12.91
C SER A 176 -15.78 -3.75 12.44
N PHE A 177 -15.61 -3.54 11.13
CA PHE A 177 -14.43 -2.93 10.51
C PHE A 177 -14.68 -1.45 10.24
N ARG A 178 -14.71 -0.63 11.29
CA ARG A 178 -15.13 0.78 11.21
C ARG A 178 -13.98 1.79 11.04
N PHE A 179 -12.74 1.37 11.31
CA PHE A 179 -11.60 2.27 11.28
C PHE A 179 -10.82 2.14 9.98
N ALA A 180 -10.19 3.23 9.56
CA ALA A 180 -9.41 3.24 8.32
C ALA A 180 -8.02 2.66 8.56
N ASN A 181 -7.64 1.67 7.75
CA ASN A 181 -6.30 1.11 7.71
C ASN A 181 -5.52 1.74 6.55
N ALA A 182 -4.39 2.38 6.85
CA ALA A 182 -3.58 3.05 5.86
C ALA A 182 -2.66 2.12 5.05
N GLY A 183 -2.56 0.84 5.42
CA GLY A 183 -1.76 -0.17 4.73
C GLY A 183 -2.40 -0.66 3.43
N ASN A 184 -3.69 -0.40 3.22
CA ASN A 184 -4.37 -0.68 1.96
C ASN A 184 -5.38 0.43 1.61
N TRP A 185 -5.30 0.94 0.39
CA TRP A 185 -6.29 1.88 -0.12
C TRP A 185 -6.35 1.86 -1.66
N ILE A 186 -7.47 2.35 -2.20
CA ILE A 186 -7.72 2.49 -3.62
C ILE A 186 -8.43 3.82 -3.91
N ALA A 187 -8.02 4.51 -4.98
CA ALA A 187 -8.62 5.77 -5.39
C ALA A 187 -8.33 6.09 -6.85
N ARG A 188 -9.02 7.09 -7.40
CA ARG A 188 -8.55 7.75 -8.64
C ARG A 188 -7.26 8.51 -8.35
N GLN A 189 -6.37 8.60 -9.34
CA GLN A 189 -5.05 9.20 -9.20
C GLN A 189 -5.10 10.63 -8.62
N PRO A 190 -5.99 11.54 -9.04
CA PRO A 190 -5.99 12.91 -8.51
C PRO A 190 -6.30 12.95 -7.01
N ALA A 191 -7.24 12.11 -6.56
CA ALA A 191 -7.60 11.97 -5.15
C ALA A 191 -6.43 11.38 -4.33
N ALA A 192 -5.78 10.34 -4.86
CA ALA A 192 -4.60 9.74 -4.25
C ALA A 192 -3.44 10.74 -4.11
N LEU A 193 -3.16 11.50 -5.15
CA LEU A 193 -2.09 12.51 -5.16
C LEU A 193 -2.39 13.65 -4.18
N ALA A 194 -3.63 14.13 -4.15
CA ALA A 194 -4.07 15.15 -3.20
C ALA A 194 -3.92 14.68 -1.75
N LEU A 195 -4.33 13.44 -1.45
CA LEU A 195 -4.16 12.82 -0.15
C LEU A 195 -2.68 12.74 0.25
N MET A 196 -1.82 12.18 -0.60
CA MET A 196 -0.40 12.02 -0.30
C MET A 196 0.32 13.36 -0.13
N THR A 197 -0.04 14.36 -0.93
CA THR A 197 0.49 15.73 -0.82
C THR A 197 0.09 16.36 0.51
N ARG A 198 -1.18 16.26 0.90
CA ARG A 198 -1.67 16.76 2.19
C ARG A 198 -0.99 16.04 3.35
N TRP A 199 -0.83 14.73 3.25
CA TRP A 199 -0.16 13.93 4.28
C TRP A 199 1.30 14.35 4.46
N ASP A 200 2.07 14.44 3.38
CA ASP A 200 3.45 14.93 3.43
C ASP A 200 3.56 16.32 4.07
N ASN A 201 2.69 17.26 3.68
CA ASN A 201 2.65 18.59 4.28
C ASN A 201 2.39 18.54 5.80
N LEU A 202 1.43 17.72 6.25
CA LEU A 202 1.14 17.54 7.67
C LEU A 202 2.34 16.96 8.43
N MET A 203 3.07 15.99 7.84
CA MET A 203 4.24 15.38 8.49
C MET A 203 5.41 16.36 8.59
N LYS A 204 5.61 17.21 7.58
CA LYS A 204 6.59 18.31 7.63
C LYS A 204 6.26 19.30 8.73
N LEU A 205 5.01 19.75 8.83
CA LEU A 205 4.57 20.68 9.89
C LEU A 205 4.79 20.12 11.30
N ARG A 206 4.58 18.81 11.51
CA ARG A 206 4.87 18.16 12.80
C ARG A 206 6.36 18.17 13.14
N LYS A 207 7.23 17.95 12.15
CA LYS A 207 8.69 18.02 12.34
C LYS A 207 9.13 19.42 12.81
N TYR A 208 8.52 20.48 12.28
CA TYR A 208 8.79 21.86 12.73
C TYR A 208 8.29 22.13 14.15
N LYS A 209 7.13 21.60 14.56
CA LYS A 209 6.65 21.72 15.95
C LYS A 209 7.51 20.97 16.97
N THR A 210 8.02 19.78 16.62
CA THR A 210 8.92 19.04 17.53
C THR A 210 10.28 19.73 17.69
N ILE A 211 10.76 20.45 16.67
CA ILE A 211 12.01 21.23 16.76
C ILE A 211 11.81 22.54 17.54
N MET A 212 10.64 23.17 17.44
CA MET A 212 10.35 24.46 18.10
C MET A 212 9.63 24.34 19.45
N GLY A 213 9.40 23.12 19.96
CA GLY A 213 8.71 22.83 21.21
C GLY A 213 9.63 22.63 22.42
N HIS A 214 10.89 23.03 22.33
CA HIS A 214 11.88 23.03 23.41
C HIS A 214 12.41 24.44 23.72
N THR A 215 11.56 25.46 23.59
CA THR A 215 11.78 26.80 24.14
C THR A 215 10.60 27.17 25.02
#